data_AF-A0A7I7SA37-F1
#
_entry.id   AF-A0A7I7SA37-F1
#
_cell.length_a   1.000
_cell.length_b   1.000
_cell.length_c   1.000
_cell.angle_alpha   90.00
_cell.angle_beta   90.00
_cell.angle_gamma   90.00
#
_symmetry.space_group_name_H-M   'P 1'
#
loop_
_entity.id
_entity.type
_entity.pdbx_description
1 polymer ?
#
loop_
_entity_poly.entity_id
_entity_poly.type
_entity_poly.pdbx_seq_one_letter_code
_entity_poly.pdbx_strand_id
1 'polypeptide(L)'
;MTGLLTDAATVVAAPPQTVPAWGPTLPVYIPVDVDIDAVQDAVATYAVSAPAPVVPGLRQVVHEARDEGINLKVVVVETNPPIDTPLRDIATLVGRDYSDATVLVVSPSYAGTYSPQFDRVTLEAGEDVAKTGDPVVSAQNFLHQLTTPTFPWTAFTMVLLVVVVAAAVGTRVLQRRANSTADAAECAAEANA
;
A
#
# COMPACT_ATOMS: atom_id res chain seq x y z
N MET A 1 -29.13 34.69 -6.77
CA MET A 1 -29.36 34.66 -5.31
C MET A 1 -30.10 33.36 -5.01
N THR A 2 -29.42 32.22 -5.03
CA THR A 2 -28.64 31.58 -3.94
C THR A 2 -29.56 30.97 -2.89
N GLY A 3 -29.52 29.64 -2.79
CA GLY A 3 -30.23 28.84 -1.80
C GLY A 3 -29.98 27.35 -2.02
N LEU A 4 -28.72 26.94 -1.94
CA LEU A 4 -28.28 25.55 -2.00
C LEU A 4 -28.68 24.87 -0.68
N LEU A 5 -29.56 23.88 -0.72
CA LEU A 5 -29.81 22.99 0.42
C LEU A 5 -28.64 22.01 0.49
N THR A 6 -27.75 22.20 1.47
CA THR A 6 -26.70 21.25 1.80
C THR A 6 -27.31 20.12 2.63
N ASP A 7 -27.51 18.97 2.02
CA ASP A 7 -27.87 17.74 2.73
C ASP A 7 -26.62 17.23 3.44
N ALA A 8 -26.62 17.29 4.77
CA ALA A 8 -25.52 16.80 5.59
C ALA A 8 -25.60 15.28 5.64
N ALA A 9 -24.82 14.60 4.79
CA ALA A 9 -24.60 13.17 4.88
C ALA A 9 -24.02 12.84 6.27
N THR A 10 -24.87 12.33 7.15
CA THR A 10 -24.48 11.77 8.44
C THR A 10 -23.62 10.55 8.15
N VAL A 11 -22.30 10.67 8.36
CA VAL A 11 -21.39 9.51 8.36
C VAL A 11 -21.73 8.67 9.58
N VAL A 12 -22.48 7.60 9.38
CA VAL A 12 -22.62 6.53 10.38
C VAL A 12 -21.26 5.86 10.50
N ALA A 13 -20.57 6.08 11.63
CA ALA A 13 -19.34 5.38 11.94
C ALA A 13 -19.60 3.86 11.93
N ALA A 14 -18.81 3.11 11.16
CA ALA A 14 -18.84 1.66 11.21
C ALA A 14 -18.52 1.21 12.65
N PRO A 15 -19.22 0.19 13.19
CA PRO A 15 -18.88 -0.34 14.51
C PRO A 15 -17.43 -0.85 14.50
N PRO A 16 -16.72 -0.75 15.64
CA PRO A 16 -15.35 -1.25 15.75
C PRO A 16 -15.34 -2.73 15.34
N GLN A 17 -14.59 -3.04 14.29
CA GLN A 17 -14.41 -4.41 13.83
C GLN A 17 -13.51 -5.11 14.85
N THR A 18 -14.08 -5.76 15.86
CA THR A 18 -13.35 -6.73 16.67
C THR A 18 -13.13 -7.96 15.81
N VAL A 19 -12.05 -7.98 15.03
CA VAL A 19 -11.65 -9.17 14.27
C VAL A 19 -11.24 -10.22 15.30
N PRO A 20 -11.98 -11.33 15.43
CA PRO A 20 -11.60 -12.37 16.37
C PRO A 20 -10.33 -13.05 15.86
N ALA A 21 -9.35 -13.23 16.75
CA ALA A 21 -8.05 -13.83 16.44
C ALA A 21 -8.19 -15.35 16.24
N TRP A 22 -8.70 -15.77 15.08
CA TRP A 22 -8.81 -17.19 14.67
C TRP A 22 -7.58 -17.65 13.87
N GLY A 23 -6.39 -17.17 14.23
CA GLY A 23 -5.13 -17.62 13.65
C GLY A 23 -4.18 -18.05 14.77
N PRO A 24 -3.26 -19.02 14.52
CA PRO A 24 -2.16 -19.24 15.45
C PRO A 24 -1.41 -17.92 15.63
N THR A 25 -1.28 -17.44 16.87
CA THR A 25 -0.33 -16.37 17.17
C THR A 25 1.04 -16.93 16.90
N LEU A 26 1.60 -16.67 15.72
CA LEU A 26 2.97 -17.05 15.43
C LEU A 26 3.86 -16.33 16.46
N PRO A 27 4.80 -17.04 17.10
CA PRO A 27 5.71 -16.39 18.02
C PRO A 27 6.49 -15.34 17.23
N VAL A 28 6.38 -14.09 17.67
CA VAL A 28 7.21 -12.99 17.17
C VAL A 28 8.66 -13.40 17.38
N TYR A 29 9.46 -13.42 16.31
CA TYR A 29 10.87 -13.71 16.40
C TYR A 29 11.66 -12.39 16.43
N ILE A 30 12.21 -12.07 17.60
CA ILE A 30 13.14 -10.96 17.78
C ILE A 30 14.55 -11.54 17.92
N PRO A 31 15.53 -11.08 17.13
CA PRO A 31 16.91 -11.51 17.29
C PRO A 31 17.38 -11.25 18.73
N VAL A 32 18.16 -12.18 19.29
CA VAL A 32 18.58 -12.13 20.71
C VAL A 32 19.44 -10.93 21.06
N ASP A 33 20.05 -10.30 20.06
CA ASP A 33 20.86 -9.10 20.14
C ASP A 33 20.04 -7.80 20.03
N VAL A 34 18.73 -7.87 19.82
CA VAL A 34 17.84 -6.71 19.74
C VAL A 34 17.07 -6.54 21.05
N ASP A 35 17.36 -5.46 21.77
CA ASP A 35 16.55 -4.98 22.90
C ASP A 35 15.34 -4.19 22.36
N ILE A 36 14.19 -4.85 22.31
CA ILE A 36 12.98 -4.27 21.70
C ILE A 36 12.44 -3.09 22.51
N ASP A 37 12.59 -3.08 23.83
CA ASP A 37 12.09 -2.00 24.69
C ASP A 37 12.93 -0.74 24.45
N ALA A 38 14.26 -0.89 24.36
CA ALA A 38 15.16 0.21 23.99
C ALA A 38 14.88 0.76 22.59
N VAL A 39 14.55 -0.12 21.62
CA VAL A 39 14.14 0.29 20.27
C VAL A 39 12.85 1.12 20.32
N GLN A 40 11.84 0.68 21.07
CA GLN A 40 10.58 1.39 21.20
C GLN A 40 10.77 2.77 21.85
N ASP A 41 11.58 2.86 22.91
CA ASP A 41 11.89 4.13 23.57
C ASP A 41 12.62 5.12 22.64
N ALA A 42 13.62 4.63 21.91
CA ALA A 42 14.37 5.43 20.95
C ALA A 42 13.48 5.92 19.80
N VAL A 43 12.60 5.06 19.27
CA VAL A 43 11.65 5.43 18.22
C VAL A 43 10.56 6.38 18.72
N ALA A 44 10.10 6.24 19.96
CA ALA A 44 9.13 7.16 20.56
C ALA A 44 9.74 8.57 20.70
N THR A 45 11.01 8.65 21.08
CA THR A 45 11.68 9.92 21.37
C THR A 45 12.24 10.59 20.11
N TYR A 46 12.86 9.81 19.22
CA TYR A 46 13.65 10.33 18.11
C TYR A 46 13.16 9.89 16.74
N ALA A 47 12.12 9.05 16.67
CA ALA A 47 11.67 8.34 15.47
C ALA A 47 12.75 7.46 14.81
N VAL A 48 13.92 7.32 15.44
CA VAL A 48 15.07 6.56 14.94
C VAL A 48 15.66 5.76 16.09
N SER A 49 15.87 4.46 15.87
CA SER A 49 16.73 3.61 16.69
C SER A 49 17.88 3.09 15.84
N ALA A 50 19.09 3.60 16.03
CA ALA A 50 20.23 3.27 15.19
C ALA A 50 21.58 3.58 15.87
N PRO A 51 22.71 3.03 15.37
CA PRO A 51 24.04 3.41 15.81
C PRO A 51 24.30 4.92 15.62
N ALA A 52 24.97 5.54 16.59
CA ALA A 52 25.17 6.99 16.65
C ALA A 52 25.67 7.66 15.36
N PRO A 53 26.60 7.07 14.56
CA PRO A 53 27.11 7.71 13.34
C PRO A 53 26.05 7.97 12.27
N VAL A 54 25.01 7.13 12.17
CA VAL A 54 23.99 7.23 11.11
C VAL A 54 22.73 7.99 11.55
N VAL A 55 22.53 8.19 12.86
CA VAL A 55 21.35 8.87 13.41
C VAL A 55 21.08 10.24 12.78
N PRO A 56 22.08 11.15 12.59
CA PRO A 56 21.81 12.45 11.99
C PRO A 56 21.21 12.36 10.59
N GLY A 57 21.75 11.48 9.73
CA GLY A 57 21.25 11.26 8.38
C GLY A 57 19.86 10.65 8.37
N LEU A 58 19.60 9.66 9.24
CA LEU A 58 18.27 9.05 9.37
C LEU A 58 17.21 10.04 9.85
N ARG A 59 17.54 10.91 10.80
CA ARG A 59 16.60 11.96 11.24
C ARG A 59 16.28 12.94 10.12
N GLN A 60 17.23 13.24 9.25
CA GLN A 60 16.96 14.06 8.08
C GLN A 60 15.90 13.38 7.18
N VAL A 61 16.04 12.09 6.89
CA VAL A 61 15.05 11.34 6.10
C VAL A 61 13.68 11.31 6.78
N VAL A 62 13.63 11.17 8.10
CA VAL A 62 12.37 11.24 8.86
C VAL A 62 11.73 12.63 8.75
N HIS A 63 12.53 13.70 8.76
CA HIS A 63 12.02 15.05 8.55
C HIS A 63 11.47 15.24 7.13
N GLU A 64 12.20 14.79 6.10
CA GLU A 64 11.74 14.81 4.71
C GLU A 64 10.45 14.00 4.52
N ALA A 65 10.34 12.83 5.15
CA ALA A 65 9.13 12.03 5.13
C ALA A 65 7.93 12.75 5.77
N ARG A 66 8.17 13.46 6.88
CA ARG A 66 7.13 14.28 7.53
C ARG A 66 6.65 15.40 6.62
N ASP A 67 7.54 16.03 5.86
CA ASP A 67 7.17 17.08 4.90
C ASP A 67 6.29 16.52 3.77
N GLU A 68 6.46 15.24 3.42
CA GLU A 68 5.61 14.47 2.50
C GLU A 68 4.34 13.89 3.18
N GLY A 69 4.10 14.20 4.45
CA GLY A 69 2.93 13.74 5.20
C GLY A 69 3.03 12.31 5.75
N ILE A 70 4.23 11.72 5.76
CA ILE A 70 4.49 10.35 6.22
C ILE A 70 5.11 10.38 7.63
N ASN A 71 4.46 9.74 8.60
CA ASN A 71 5.03 9.52 9.93
C ASN A 71 6.04 8.36 9.90
N LEU A 72 7.23 8.62 9.33
CA LEU A 72 8.28 7.62 9.17
C LEU A 72 9.03 7.37 10.49
N LYS A 73 9.22 6.09 10.81
CA LYS A 73 10.08 5.60 11.89
C LYS A 73 11.14 4.66 11.31
N VAL A 74 12.39 4.79 11.75
CA VAL A 74 13.49 3.97 11.23
C VAL A 74 14.19 3.21 12.35
N VAL A 75 14.38 1.91 12.16
CA VAL A 75 15.15 1.05 13.06
C VAL A 75 16.28 0.40 12.28
N VAL A 76 17.49 0.44 12.82
CA VAL A 76 18.66 -0.22 12.25
C VAL A 76 19.05 -1.39 13.16
N VAL A 77 19.05 -2.58 12.58
CA VAL A 77 19.57 -3.80 13.21
C VAL A 77 20.95 -4.07 12.62
N GLU A 78 21.99 -4.02 13.45
CA GLU A 78 23.39 -4.04 12.98
C GLU A 78 23.78 -5.39 12.36
N THR A 79 23.19 -6.48 12.84
CA THR A 79 23.47 -7.84 12.35
C THR A 79 22.34 -8.36 11.48
N ASN A 80 22.68 -9.05 10.40
CA ASN A 80 21.66 -9.75 9.61
C ASN A 80 21.10 -10.96 10.37
N PRO A 81 19.79 -11.07 10.54
CA PRO A 81 19.18 -12.35 10.91
C PRO A 81 19.35 -13.40 9.79
N PRO A 82 19.07 -14.70 10.07
CA PRO A 82 19.16 -15.76 9.05
C PRO A 82 18.21 -15.59 7.85
N ILE A 83 17.09 -14.88 8.03
CA ILE A 83 16.06 -14.57 7.03
C ILE A 83 15.45 -13.19 7.34
N ASP A 84 14.65 -12.61 6.44
CA ASP A 84 14.03 -11.27 6.54
C ASP A 84 12.90 -11.15 7.58
N THR A 85 12.23 -12.25 7.89
CA THR A 85 11.05 -12.31 8.78
C THR A 85 11.21 -11.54 10.11
N PRO A 86 12.35 -11.61 10.82
CA PRO A 86 12.54 -10.90 12.08
C PRO A 86 12.44 -9.38 11.96
N LEU A 87 12.84 -8.80 10.82
CA LEU A 87 12.73 -7.35 10.62
C LEU A 87 11.27 -6.93 10.44
N ARG A 88 10.44 -7.75 9.78
CA ARG A 88 9.00 -7.49 9.66
C ARG A 88 8.29 -7.60 11.00
N ASP A 89 8.71 -8.54 11.84
CA ASP A 89 8.19 -8.70 13.20
C ASP A 89 8.54 -7.48 14.06
N ILE A 90 9.80 -7.02 14.04
CA ILE A 90 10.22 -5.77 14.71
C ILE A 90 9.40 -4.58 14.18
N ALA A 91 9.24 -4.45 12.86
CA ALA A 91 8.50 -3.36 12.25
C ALA A 91 7.05 -3.33 12.75
N THR A 92 6.42 -4.50 12.84
CA THR A 92 5.06 -4.68 13.35
C THR A 92 4.95 -4.36 14.83
N LEU A 93 5.91 -4.82 15.65
CA LEU A 93 5.94 -4.52 17.08
C LEU A 93 6.13 -3.04 17.37
N VAL A 94 6.99 -2.36 16.62
CA VAL A 94 7.19 -0.92 16.75
C VAL A 94 5.95 -0.18 16.24
N GLY A 95 5.39 -0.61 15.11
CA GLY A 95 4.30 0.08 14.43
C GLY A 95 2.94 -0.05 15.13
N ARG A 96 2.66 -1.16 15.81
CA ARG A 96 1.36 -1.41 16.46
C ARG A 96 0.96 -0.36 17.51
N ASP A 97 1.94 0.35 18.06
CA ASP A 97 1.70 1.40 19.07
C ASP A 97 1.29 2.74 18.43
N TYR A 98 1.30 2.84 17.10
CA TYR A 98 1.02 4.06 16.34
C TYR A 98 0.05 3.79 15.19
N SER A 99 -1.11 4.45 15.20
CA SER A 99 -2.16 4.24 14.19
C SER A 99 -1.84 4.81 12.79
N ASP A 100 -0.83 5.68 12.69
CA ASP A 100 -0.49 6.43 11.48
C ASP A 100 0.98 6.25 11.05
N ALA A 101 1.76 5.41 11.75
CA ALA A 101 3.18 5.28 11.48
C ALA A 101 3.49 4.35 10.31
N THR A 102 4.50 4.73 9.54
CA THR A 102 5.21 3.85 8.62
C THR A 102 6.56 3.52 9.24
N VAL A 103 6.83 2.24 9.48
CA VAL A 103 8.07 1.76 10.08
C VAL A 103 8.91 1.08 9.02
N LEU A 104 10.18 1.49 8.93
CA LEU A 104 11.23 0.82 8.18
C LEU A 104 12.24 0.23 9.16
N VAL A 105 12.47 -1.07 9.09
CA VAL A 105 13.56 -1.76 9.78
C VAL A 105 14.56 -2.24 8.74
N VAL A 106 15.83 -1.91 8.91
CA VAL A 106 16.91 -2.31 7.98
C VAL A 106 18.03 -3.03 8.71
N SER A 107 18.63 -4.00 8.02
CA SER A 107 19.90 -4.62 8.37
C SER A 107 20.80 -4.62 7.12
N PRO A 108 22.08 -5.03 7.21
CA PRO A 108 22.99 -4.96 6.06
C PRO A 108 22.49 -5.60 4.75
N SER A 109 21.61 -6.62 4.79
CA SER A 109 21.06 -7.26 3.59
C SER A 109 19.54 -7.47 3.59
N TYR A 110 18.83 -7.02 4.62
CA TYR A 110 17.39 -7.20 4.73
C TYR A 110 16.69 -5.90 5.09
N ALA A 111 15.42 -5.83 4.71
CA ALA A 111 14.51 -4.78 5.11
C ALA A 111 13.19 -5.44 5.53
N GLY A 112 12.51 -4.84 6.49
CA GLY A 112 11.16 -5.20 6.89
C GLY A 112 10.37 -3.95 7.20
N THR A 113 9.10 -3.93 6.81
CA THR A 113 8.26 -2.73 6.91
C THR A 113 6.92 -3.00 7.57
N TYR A 114 6.32 -1.94 8.09
CA TYR A 114 4.94 -1.91 8.56
C TYR A 114 4.33 -0.55 8.22
N SER A 115 3.11 -0.54 7.67
CA SER A 115 2.32 0.69 7.58
C SER A 115 0.84 0.37 7.49
N PRO A 116 -0.04 1.11 8.18
CA PRO A 116 -1.48 1.07 7.94
C PRO A 116 -1.91 2.00 6.79
N GLN A 117 -1.01 2.83 6.26
CA GLN A 117 -1.32 3.86 5.24
C GLN A 117 -0.98 3.43 3.83
N PHE A 118 0.08 2.63 3.67
CA PHE A 118 0.52 2.12 2.38
C PHE A 118 0.06 0.69 2.16
N ASP A 119 -0.33 0.37 0.93
CA ASP A 119 -0.66 -1.00 0.57
C ASP A 119 0.59 -1.89 0.60
N ARG A 120 0.35 -3.20 0.74
CA ARG A 120 1.43 -4.18 0.86
C ARG A 120 2.36 -4.24 -0.36
N VAL A 121 1.86 -4.01 -1.57
CA VAL A 121 2.68 -4.07 -2.78
C VAL A 121 3.65 -2.88 -2.82
N THR A 122 3.17 -1.70 -2.44
CA THR A 122 4.00 -0.49 -2.31
C THR A 122 5.09 -0.69 -1.26
N LEU A 123 4.75 -1.29 -0.11
CA LEU A 123 5.72 -1.61 0.94
C LEU A 123 6.76 -2.65 0.49
N GLU A 124 6.33 -3.73 -0.18
CA GLU A 124 7.22 -4.75 -0.71
C GLU A 124 8.20 -4.18 -1.77
N ALA A 125 7.71 -3.30 -2.67
CA ALA A 125 8.58 -2.58 -3.60
C ALA A 125 9.58 -1.67 -2.87
N GLY A 126 9.14 -1.00 -1.80
CA GLY A 126 10.00 -0.21 -0.93
C GLY A 126 11.07 -1.05 -0.23
N GLU A 127 10.72 -2.22 0.30
CA GLU A 127 11.67 -3.16 0.92
C GLU A 127 12.77 -3.59 -0.06
N ASP A 128 12.43 -3.82 -1.32
CA ASP A 128 13.40 -4.26 -2.32
C ASP A 128 14.48 -3.22 -2.64
N VAL A 129 14.11 -1.95 -2.73
CA VAL A 129 15.06 -0.85 -2.98
C VAL A 129 15.83 -0.40 -1.73
N ALA A 130 15.37 -0.80 -0.55
CA ALA A 130 15.98 -0.49 0.74
C ALA A 130 17.08 -1.47 1.16
N LYS A 131 17.37 -2.53 0.38
CA LYS A 131 18.41 -3.53 0.71
C LYS A 131 19.79 -3.10 0.22
N THR A 132 20.28 -1.93 0.67
CA THR A 132 21.53 -1.34 0.14
C THR A 132 22.77 -1.62 0.99
N GLY A 133 22.57 -1.96 2.27
CA GLY A 133 23.64 -2.09 3.27
C GLY A 133 24.06 -0.78 3.93
N ASP A 134 23.65 0.37 3.39
CA ASP A 134 23.77 1.68 4.05
C ASP A 134 22.40 2.11 4.59
N PRO A 135 22.21 2.26 5.91
CA PRO A 135 20.90 2.57 6.49
C PRO A 135 20.29 3.89 6.00
N VAL A 136 21.10 4.90 5.73
CA VAL A 136 20.61 6.23 5.31
C VAL A 136 20.13 6.17 3.86
N VAL A 137 20.93 5.58 2.97
CA VAL A 137 20.54 5.36 1.57
C VAL A 137 19.32 4.45 1.50
N SER A 138 19.27 3.40 2.33
CA SER A 138 18.11 2.50 2.42
C SER A 138 16.82 3.25 2.76
N ALA A 139 16.87 4.13 3.76
CA ALA A 139 15.73 4.95 4.16
C ALA A 139 15.32 5.97 3.08
N GLN A 140 16.29 6.58 2.39
CA GLN A 140 16.01 7.50 1.28
C GLN A 140 15.34 6.79 0.10
N ASN A 141 15.87 5.63 -0.31
CA ASN A 141 15.30 4.84 -1.40
C ASN A 141 13.88 4.38 -1.05
N PHE A 142 13.66 3.95 0.18
CA PHE A 142 12.34 3.59 0.68
C PHE A 142 11.36 4.77 0.60
N LEU A 143 11.74 5.92 1.17
CA LEU A 143 10.91 7.12 1.13
C LEU A 143 10.58 7.53 -0.31
N HIS A 144 11.59 7.54 -1.19
CA HIS A 144 11.42 7.84 -2.60
C HIS A 144 10.42 6.89 -3.28
N GLN A 145 10.48 5.59 -2.97
CA GLN A 145 9.55 4.61 -3.50
C GLN A 145 8.11 4.84 -3.00
N LEU A 146 7.93 5.29 -1.75
CA LEU A 146 6.61 5.60 -1.20
C LEU A 146 5.99 6.87 -1.80
N THR A 147 6.80 7.87 -2.11
CA THR A 147 6.33 9.15 -2.68
C THR A 147 6.26 9.15 -4.19
N THR A 148 6.79 8.11 -4.85
CA THR A 148 6.69 7.95 -6.30
C THR A 148 5.23 7.65 -6.70
N PRO A 149 4.59 8.50 -7.53
CA PRO A 149 3.23 8.26 -7.96
C PRO A 149 3.10 6.96 -8.77
N THR A 150 2.18 6.09 -8.38
CA THR A 150 1.86 4.89 -9.15
C THR A 150 0.71 5.16 -10.12
N PHE A 151 0.76 4.53 -11.29
CA PHE A 151 -0.31 4.66 -12.27
C PHE A 151 -1.60 4.01 -11.74
N PRO A 152 -2.78 4.66 -11.85
CA PRO A 152 -4.02 4.17 -11.27
C PRO A 152 -4.63 3.01 -12.08
N TRP A 153 -3.99 1.85 -12.05
CA TRP A 153 -4.35 0.65 -12.81
C TRP A 153 -5.81 0.23 -12.61
N THR A 154 -6.34 0.33 -11.40
CA THR A 154 -7.74 0.00 -11.12
C THR A 154 -8.70 0.91 -11.88
N ALA A 155 -8.50 2.23 -11.83
CA ALA A 155 -9.36 3.16 -12.56
C ALA A 155 -9.22 2.96 -14.08
N PHE A 156 -8.00 2.77 -14.56
CA PHE A 156 -7.73 2.50 -15.97
C PHE A 156 -8.43 1.22 -16.46
N THR A 157 -8.30 0.11 -15.71
CA THR A 157 -8.92 -1.16 -16.07
C THR A 157 -10.45 -1.09 -15.99
N MET A 158 -11.02 -0.36 -15.02
CA MET A 158 -12.46 -0.11 -14.96
C MET A 158 -12.95 0.61 -16.23
N VAL A 159 -12.28 1.69 -16.64
CA VAL A 159 -12.64 2.42 -17.87
C VAL A 159 -12.52 1.52 -19.10
N LEU A 160 -11.44 0.76 -19.20
CA LEU A 160 -11.21 -0.18 -20.30
C LEU A 160 -12.34 -1.21 -20.39
N LEU A 161 -12.76 -1.79 -19.26
CA LEU A 161 -13.88 -2.73 -19.22
C LEU A 161 -15.20 -2.11 -19.66
N VAL A 162 -15.50 -0.88 -19.24
CA VAL A 162 -16.70 -0.15 -19.69
C VAL A 162 -16.71 0.02 -21.22
N VAL A 163 -15.57 0.39 -21.81
CA VAL A 163 -15.42 0.52 -23.26
C VAL A 163 -15.67 -0.82 -23.96
N VAL A 164 -15.08 -1.91 -23.45
CA VAL A 164 -15.26 -3.26 -24.02
C VAL A 164 -16.73 -3.70 -23.95
N VAL A 165 -17.40 -3.48 -22.82
CA VAL A 165 -18.82 -3.79 -22.66
C VAL A 165 -19.67 -2.98 -23.64
N ALA A 166 -19.40 -1.68 -23.80
CA ALA A 166 -20.11 -0.83 -24.74
C ALA A 166 -19.92 -1.31 -26.20
N ALA A 167 -18.70 -1.69 -26.58
CA ALA A 167 -18.40 -2.23 -27.90
C ALA A 167 -19.12 -3.57 -28.15
N ALA A 168 -19.14 -4.46 -27.15
CA ALA A 168 -19.83 -5.75 -27.25
C ALA A 168 -21.35 -5.56 -27.40
N VAL A 169 -21.96 -4.69 -26.59
CA VAL A 169 -23.39 -4.35 -26.68
C VAL A 169 -23.70 -3.70 -28.04
N GLY A 170 -22.90 -2.73 -28.47
CA GLY A 170 -23.05 -2.08 -29.78
C GLY A 170 -23.00 -3.10 -30.93
N THR A 171 -22.02 -3.99 -30.90
CA THR A 171 -21.89 -5.07 -31.89
C THR A 171 -23.09 -6.01 -31.87
N ARG A 172 -23.57 -6.42 -30.69
CA ARG A 172 -24.77 -7.28 -30.54
C ARG A 172 -26.02 -6.62 -31.12
N VAL A 173 -26.21 -5.32 -30.88
CA VAL A 173 -27.35 -4.55 -31.41
C VAL A 173 -27.27 -4.47 -32.92
N LEU A 174 -26.11 -4.16 -33.49
CA LEU A 174 -25.92 -4.11 -34.95
C LEU A 174 -26.16 -5.48 -35.61
N GLN A 175 -25.61 -6.56 -35.05
CA GLN A 175 -25.84 -7.92 -35.53
C GLN A 175 -27.33 -8.31 -35.51
N ARG A 176 -28.05 -8.00 -34.42
CA ARG A 176 -29.49 -8.28 -34.34
C ARG A 176 -30.28 -7.52 -35.41
N ARG A 177 -29.95 -6.25 -35.65
CA ARG A 177 -30.63 -5.44 -36.68
C ARG A 177 -30.38 -5.98 -38.08
N ALA A 178 -29.14 -6.38 -38.38
CA ALA A 178 -28.78 -6.95 -39.69
C ALA A 178 -29.53 -8.26 -39.97
N ASN A 179 -29.65 -9.15 -38.97
CA ASN A 179 -30.37 -10.41 -39.13
C ASN A 179 -31.89 -10.19 -39.32
N SER A 180 -32.51 -9.28 -38.55
CA SER A 180 -33.94 -8.98 -38.72
C SER A 180 -34.28 -8.37 -40.09
N THR A 181 -33.36 -7.60 -40.68
CA THR A 181 -33.56 -7.09 -42.06
C THR A 181 -33.43 -8.18 -43.12
N ALA A 182 -32.60 -9.20 -42.88
CA ALA A 182 -32.47 -10.34 -43.79
C ALA A 182 -33.74 -11.22 -43.78
N ASP A 183 -34.24 -11.58 -42.59
CA ASP A 183 -35.46 -12.38 -42.43
C ASP A 183 -36.68 -11.70 -43.08
N ALA A 184 -36.79 -10.37 -42.92
CA ALA A 184 -37.87 -9.59 -43.53
C ALA A 184 -37.78 -9.54 -45.06
N ALA A 185 -36.57 -9.51 -45.63
CA ALA A 185 -36.35 -9.55 -47.07
C ALA A 185 -36.68 -10.93 -47.65
N GLU A 186 -36.38 -12.01 -46.93
CA GLU A 186 -36.67 -13.39 -47.33
C GLU A 186 -38.18 -13.69 -47.31
N CYS A 187 -38.90 -13.28 -46.24
CA CYS A 187 -40.37 -13.35 -46.19
C CYS A 187 -41.02 -12.53 -47.31
N ALA A 188 -40.49 -11.35 -47.64
CA ALA A 188 -41.01 -10.53 -48.73
C ALA A 188 -40.70 -11.14 -50.11
N ALA A 189 -39.61 -11.90 -50.26
CA ALA A 189 -39.29 -12.62 -51.49
C ALA A 189 -40.19 -13.85 -51.66
N GLU A 190 -40.47 -14.62 -50.61
CA GLU A 190 -41.41 -15.74 -50.63
C GLU A 190 -42.85 -15.30 -50.90
N ALA A 191 -43.28 -14.15 -50.37
CA ALA A 191 -44.63 -13.63 -50.61
C ALA A 191 -44.88 -13.13 -52.05
N ASN A 192 -43.82 -12.91 -52.84
CA ASN A 192 -43.90 -12.46 -54.23
C ASN A 192 -43.60 -13.57 -55.25
N ALA A 193 -43.38 -14.81 -54.80
CA ALA A 193 -43.18 -16.00 -55.64
C ALA A 193 -44.49 -16.81 -55.79
#